data_AF-A0A7W1T181-F1
#
_entry.id   AF-A0A7W1T181-F1
#
_cell.length_a   1.000
_cell.length_b   1.000
_cell.length_c   1.000
_cell.angle_alpha   90.00
_cell.angle_beta   90.00
_cell.angle_gamma   90.00
#
_symmetry.space_group_name_H-M   'P 1'
#
loop_
_entity.id
_entity.type
_entity.pdbx_description
1 polymer ?
#
loop_
_entity_poly.entity_id
_entity_poly.type
_entity_poly.pdbx_seq_one_letter_code
_entity_poly.pdbx_strand_id
1 'polypeptide(L)'
;MVNCWSRYCSELTRREKGSSRYRIFFKQTRFVNLSLPASESEREHVIRVASHLTPPVAIDRLPDDLANQPFIRAKSVLSDCGDYFDAVAWNHELRWWFSAQGLVMGDVRKRPTVREQFDRFAGKLMMEAARDHGRLAAGEYQRIAKALDDANFNLKDNLEAQAQTRLAAWNANDGHMPIRKFVQAVEAKGGAQFVKRAVQKRLSRALSTYRQLEHLNSGVG
;
A
#
# COMPACT_ATOMS: atom_id res chain seq x y z
N MET A 1 -15.37 -30.59 -7.43
CA MET A 1 -14.86 -29.83 -6.27
C MET A 1 -14.49 -28.43 -6.75
N VAL A 2 -15.07 -27.40 -6.13
CA VAL A 2 -14.71 -26.00 -6.44
C VAL A 2 -13.46 -25.71 -5.63
N ASN A 3 -12.29 -25.62 -6.27
CA ASN A 3 -11.09 -25.14 -5.60
C ASN A 3 -11.30 -23.66 -5.29
N CYS A 4 -11.61 -23.35 -4.03
CA CYS A 4 -11.78 -21.98 -3.56
C CYS A 4 -10.45 -21.46 -3.01
N TRP A 5 -9.60 -20.96 -3.91
CA TRP A 5 -8.38 -20.24 -3.53
C TRP A 5 -8.74 -18.89 -2.90
N SER A 6 -8.57 -18.80 -1.59
CA SER A 6 -9.00 -17.67 -0.77
C SER A 6 -8.13 -16.42 -0.97
N ARG A 7 -6.87 -16.60 -1.37
CA ARG A 7 -5.88 -15.56 -1.63
C ARG A 7 -5.70 -15.28 -3.11
N TYR A 8 -6.33 -16.02 -4.01
CA TYR A 8 -6.36 -15.70 -5.43
C TYR A 8 -7.17 -14.42 -5.73
N CYS A 9 -6.64 -13.51 -6.53
CA CYS A 9 -7.31 -12.27 -6.93
C CYS A 9 -7.71 -12.25 -8.41
N SER A 10 -8.99 -12.57 -8.68
CA SER A 10 -9.53 -12.56 -10.05
C SER A 10 -9.70 -11.15 -10.64
N GLU A 11 -9.86 -10.13 -9.81
CA GLU A 11 -9.96 -8.73 -10.23
C GLU A 11 -8.61 -8.24 -10.79
N LEU A 12 -7.53 -8.48 -10.05
CA LEU A 12 -6.18 -8.13 -10.47
C LEU A 12 -5.76 -8.91 -11.72
N THR A 13 -6.13 -10.18 -11.81
CA THR A 13 -5.89 -10.99 -13.01
C THR A 13 -6.53 -10.36 -14.25
N ARG A 14 -7.77 -9.86 -14.13
CA ARG A 14 -8.45 -9.16 -15.23
C ARG A 14 -7.77 -7.83 -15.55
N ARG A 15 -7.47 -7.03 -14.52
CA ARG A 15 -6.87 -5.70 -14.66
C ARG A 15 -5.49 -5.73 -15.33
N GLU A 16 -4.66 -6.72 -14.99
CA GLU A 16 -3.31 -6.88 -15.53
C GLU A 16 -3.25 -7.78 -16.77
N LYS A 17 -4.40 -8.03 -17.42
CA LYS A 17 -4.51 -8.79 -18.67
C LYS A 17 -4.00 -10.24 -18.58
N GLY A 18 -4.00 -10.84 -17.39
CA GLY A 18 -3.57 -12.23 -17.16
C GLY A 18 -4.63 -13.29 -17.38
N SER A 19 -5.86 -12.93 -17.76
CA SER A 19 -6.98 -13.86 -17.96
C SER A 19 -6.66 -15.05 -18.87
N SER A 20 -5.87 -14.85 -19.94
CA SER A 20 -5.47 -15.93 -20.85
C SER A 20 -4.54 -16.93 -20.15
N ARG A 21 -3.56 -16.46 -19.37
CA ARG A 21 -2.66 -17.32 -18.58
C ARG A 21 -3.41 -18.07 -17.49
N TYR A 22 -4.30 -17.39 -16.78
CA TYR A 22 -5.17 -18.03 -15.81
C TYR A 22 -6.01 -19.16 -16.44
N ARG A 23 -6.58 -18.95 -17.62
CA ARG A 23 -7.34 -20.00 -18.33
C ARG A 23 -6.46 -21.20 -18.71
N ILE A 24 -5.24 -20.94 -19.18
CA ILE A 24 -4.25 -21.98 -19.49
C ILE A 24 -3.94 -22.78 -18.24
N PHE A 25 -3.53 -22.10 -17.16
CA PHE A 25 -3.26 -22.67 -15.85
C PHE A 25 -4.45 -23.50 -15.30
N PHE A 26 -5.67 -22.97 -15.39
CA PHE A 26 -6.85 -23.62 -14.85
C PHE A 26 -7.25 -24.89 -15.61
N LYS A 27 -6.97 -24.94 -16.93
CA LYS A 27 -7.33 -26.08 -17.79
C LYS A 27 -6.33 -27.24 -17.73
N GLN A 28 -5.21 -27.08 -17.03
CA GLN A 28 -4.08 -28.02 -17.07
C GLN A 28 -3.99 -28.88 -15.82
N THR A 29 -3.16 -29.92 -15.88
CA THR A 29 -2.80 -30.71 -14.70
C THR A 29 -2.00 -29.82 -13.75
N ARG A 30 -2.67 -29.37 -12.70
CA ARG A 30 -2.12 -28.51 -11.64
C ARG A 30 -1.53 -29.29 -10.48
N PHE A 31 -1.60 -30.62 -10.52
CA PHE A 31 -1.09 -31.45 -9.45
C PHE A 31 0.43 -31.49 -9.48
N VAL A 32 1.05 -31.15 -8.35
CA VAL A 32 2.50 -31.16 -8.19
C VAL A 32 2.85 -32.23 -7.17
N ASN A 33 3.82 -33.07 -7.54
CA ASN A 33 4.46 -34.02 -6.65
C ASN A 33 5.98 -33.76 -6.71
N LEU A 34 6.46 -32.93 -5.79
CA LEU A 34 7.84 -32.44 -5.83
C LEU A 34 8.44 -32.42 -4.42
N SER A 35 9.67 -32.91 -4.31
CA SER A 35 10.50 -32.71 -3.13
C SER A 35 11.31 -31.42 -3.28
N LEU A 36 11.08 -30.47 -2.39
CA LEU A 36 11.75 -29.18 -2.34
C LEU A 36 12.95 -29.27 -1.37
N PRO A 37 14.16 -28.93 -1.82
CA PRO A 37 15.36 -28.99 -1.00
C PRO A 37 15.27 -28.14 0.28
N ALA A 38 15.95 -28.61 1.32
CA ALA A 38 16.43 -27.72 2.38
C ALA A 38 17.41 -26.70 1.77
N SER A 39 17.69 -25.59 2.45
CA SER A 39 18.56 -24.48 2.01
C SER A 39 18.01 -23.54 0.93
N GLU A 40 16.91 -23.90 0.26
CA GLU A 40 16.17 -22.98 -0.61
C GLU A 40 15.19 -22.12 0.20
N SER A 41 14.98 -20.88 -0.24
CA SER A 41 13.98 -19.94 0.25
C SER A 41 12.58 -20.24 -0.29
N GLU A 42 11.55 -19.64 0.33
CA GLU A 42 10.18 -19.79 -0.15
C GLU A 42 9.99 -19.20 -1.55
N ARG A 43 10.76 -18.17 -1.91
CA ARG A 43 10.82 -17.62 -3.27
C ARG A 43 11.28 -18.67 -4.27
N GLU A 44 12.37 -19.39 -3.97
CA GLU A 44 12.91 -20.44 -4.83
C GLU A 44 11.96 -21.62 -4.94
N HIS A 45 11.32 -22.01 -3.84
CA HIS A 45 10.30 -23.04 -3.84
C HIS A 45 9.12 -22.69 -4.74
N VAL A 46 8.59 -21.46 -4.68
CA VAL A 46 7.52 -20.98 -5.57
C VAL A 46 7.95 -21.05 -7.03
N ILE A 47 9.16 -20.57 -7.36
CA ILE A 47 9.71 -20.63 -8.71
C ILE A 47 9.80 -22.08 -9.20
N ARG A 48 10.29 -22.99 -8.35
CA ARG A 48 10.48 -24.41 -8.68
C ARG A 48 9.14 -25.12 -8.90
N VAL A 49 8.15 -24.87 -8.05
CA VAL A 49 6.78 -25.39 -8.21
C VAL A 49 6.17 -24.88 -9.51
N ALA A 50 6.25 -23.58 -9.79
CA ALA A 50 5.71 -22.98 -11.01
C ALA A 50 6.39 -23.54 -12.29
N SER A 51 7.69 -23.78 -12.23
CA SER A 51 8.48 -24.32 -13.34
C SER A 51 8.23 -25.82 -13.58
N HIS A 52 7.78 -26.55 -12.57
CA HIS A 52 7.49 -27.99 -12.66
C HIS A 52 6.14 -28.31 -13.33
N LEU A 53 5.27 -27.30 -13.49
CA LEU A 53 4.00 -27.46 -14.17
C LEU A 53 4.19 -27.71 -15.67
N THR A 54 3.24 -28.41 -16.28
CA THR A 54 3.24 -28.66 -17.73
C THR A 54 2.02 -28.03 -18.38
N PRO A 55 2.18 -26.98 -19.19
CA PRO A 55 3.35 -26.12 -19.36
C PRO A 55 3.77 -25.35 -18.09
N PRO A 56 5.05 -24.93 -18.02
CA PRO A 56 5.55 -24.11 -16.92
C PRO A 56 4.80 -22.79 -16.78
N VAL A 57 4.57 -22.38 -15.53
CA VAL A 57 4.05 -21.06 -15.22
C VAL A 57 5.21 -20.08 -15.08
N ALA A 58 5.28 -19.12 -16.01
CA ALA A 58 6.24 -18.03 -15.89
C ALA A 58 5.98 -17.21 -14.62
N ILE A 59 7.04 -16.80 -13.92
CA ILE A 59 6.99 -15.87 -12.81
C ILE A 59 7.16 -14.45 -13.36
N ASP A 60 6.24 -13.54 -13.00
CA ASP A 60 6.38 -12.11 -13.29
C ASP A 60 7.00 -11.40 -12.09
N ARG A 61 6.35 -11.47 -10.92
CA ARG A 61 6.78 -10.73 -9.72
C ARG A 61 6.51 -11.52 -8.46
N LEU A 62 7.52 -11.61 -7.59
CA LEU A 62 7.43 -12.15 -6.24
C LEU A 62 8.02 -11.13 -5.26
N PRO A 63 7.51 -11.01 -4.02
CA PRO A 63 8.08 -10.11 -3.04
C PRO A 63 9.45 -10.60 -2.57
N ASP A 64 10.33 -9.66 -2.26
CA ASP A 64 11.69 -9.95 -1.77
C ASP A 64 11.67 -10.65 -0.41
N ASP A 65 10.61 -10.44 0.38
CA ASP A 65 10.47 -11.07 1.70
C ASP A 65 10.43 -12.60 1.64
N LEU A 66 9.99 -13.18 0.51
CA LEU A 66 10.03 -14.63 0.31
C LEU A 66 11.46 -15.19 0.18
N ALA A 67 12.46 -14.32 -0.04
CA ALA A 67 13.87 -14.70 -0.13
C ALA A 67 14.61 -14.64 1.22
N ASN A 68 13.99 -14.07 2.26
CA ASN A 68 14.69 -13.68 3.48
C ASN A 68 15.23 -14.85 4.32
N GLN A 69 14.58 -16.01 4.28
CA GLN A 69 15.00 -17.15 5.10
C GLN A 69 14.91 -18.48 4.32
N PRO A 70 16.01 -19.25 4.25
CA PRO A 70 15.97 -20.58 3.69
C PRO A 70 15.32 -21.58 4.65
N PHE A 71 14.68 -22.61 4.08
CA PHE A 71 14.11 -23.68 4.88
C PHE A 71 15.21 -24.53 5.53
N ILE A 72 15.06 -24.76 6.84
CA ILE A 72 15.95 -25.64 7.62
C ILE A 72 15.78 -27.11 7.21
N ARG A 73 14.59 -27.49 6.70
CA ARG A 73 14.24 -28.86 6.33
C ARG A 73 13.67 -28.91 4.92
N ALA A 74 13.90 -30.03 4.24
CA ALA A 74 13.25 -30.30 2.96
C ALA A 74 11.73 -30.41 3.14
N LYS A 75 10.98 -30.06 2.09
CA LYS A 75 9.52 -30.04 2.09
C LYS A 75 9.00 -30.79 0.88
N SER A 76 8.11 -31.75 1.08
CA SER A 76 7.40 -32.40 -0.03
C SER A 76 6.09 -31.66 -0.30
N VAL A 77 5.86 -31.33 -1.57
CA VAL A 77 4.60 -30.77 -2.06
C VAL A 77 3.87 -31.85 -2.83
N LEU A 78 2.71 -32.26 -2.31
CA LEU A 78 1.79 -33.21 -2.92
C LEU A 78 0.38 -32.60 -2.92
N SER A 79 0.15 -31.64 -3.81
CA SER A 79 -1.11 -30.88 -3.84
C SER A 79 -1.38 -30.25 -5.20
N ASP A 80 -2.55 -29.65 -5.37
CA ASP A 80 -2.78 -28.68 -6.45
C ASP A 80 -1.83 -27.48 -6.23
N CYS A 81 -1.19 -27.01 -7.29
CA CYS A 81 -0.27 -25.86 -7.24
C CYS A 81 -0.96 -24.57 -6.85
N GLY A 82 -2.25 -24.40 -7.18
CA GLY A 82 -3.03 -23.27 -6.72
C GLY A 82 -3.19 -23.28 -5.20
N ASP A 83 -3.37 -24.46 -4.60
CA ASP A 83 -3.43 -24.59 -3.13
C ASP A 83 -2.07 -24.28 -2.49
N TYR A 84 -0.98 -24.70 -3.13
CA TYR A 84 0.36 -24.34 -2.72
C TYR A 84 0.59 -22.82 -2.77
N PHE A 85 0.23 -22.17 -3.87
CA PHE A 85 0.32 -20.71 -3.99
C PHE A 85 -0.58 -19.98 -3.00
N ASP A 86 -1.78 -20.50 -2.75
CA ASP A 86 -2.70 -19.93 -1.76
C ASP A 86 -2.15 -20.05 -0.34
N ALA A 87 -1.51 -21.17 0.00
CA ALA A 87 -0.88 -21.39 1.29
C ALA A 87 0.33 -20.48 1.51
N VAL A 88 1.20 -20.31 0.50
CA VAL A 88 2.31 -19.35 0.57
C VAL A 88 1.76 -17.94 0.74
N ALA A 89 0.77 -17.55 -0.07
CA ALA A 89 0.15 -16.24 0.05
C ALA A 89 -0.51 -16.03 1.42
N TRP A 90 -1.10 -17.07 2.01
CA TRP A 90 -1.68 -17.02 3.34
C TRP A 90 -0.63 -16.74 4.41
N ASN A 91 0.50 -17.47 4.40
CA ASN A 91 1.56 -17.36 5.40
C ASN A 91 2.25 -15.99 5.43
N HIS A 92 2.28 -15.30 4.29
CA HIS A 92 2.93 -14.00 4.13
C HIS A 92 1.94 -12.84 4.01
N GLU A 93 0.66 -13.09 4.31
CA GLU A 93 -0.46 -12.12 4.14
C GLU A 93 -0.60 -11.53 2.73
N LEU A 94 -0.06 -12.19 1.72
CA LEU A 94 -0.09 -11.77 0.32
C LEU A 94 -1.41 -12.19 -0.35
N ARG A 95 -1.56 -11.75 -1.59
CA ARG A 95 -2.43 -12.40 -2.57
C ARG A 95 -1.65 -12.77 -3.81
N TRP A 96 -2.25 -13.59 -4.63
CA TRP A 96 -1.65 -14.03 -5.89
C TRP A 96 -2.63 -13.89 -7.06
N TRP A 97 -2.10 -13.59 -8.24
CA TRP A 97 -2.88 -13.38 -9.46
C TRP A 97 -1.99 -13.61 -10.70
N PHE A 98 -2.57 -13.55 -11.89
CA PHE A 98 -1.79 -13.59 -13.14
C PHE A 98 -1.75 -12.21 -13.81
N SER A 99 -0.57 -11.78 -14.24
CA SER A 99 -0.39 -10.67 -15.18
C SER A 99 -0.27 -11.19 -16.62
N ALA A 100 -0.09 -10.30 -17.59
CA ALA A 100 0.22 -10.69 -18.96
C ALA A 100 1.55 -11.47 -19.08
N GLN A 101 2.47 -11.27 -18.14
CA GLN A 101 3.81 -11.85 -18.12
C GLN A 101 3.86 -13.17 -17.34
N GLY A 102 3.07 -13.34 -16.28
CA GLY A 102 3.19 -14.53 -15.44
C GLY A 102 2.43 -14.47 -14.12
N LEU A 103 2.78 -15.37 -13.21
CA LEU A 103 2.32 -15.39 -11.82
C LEU A 103 2.88 -14.19 -11.08
N VAL A 104 2.01 -13.52 -10.33
CA VAL A 104 2.36 -12.45 -9.41
C VAL A 104 1.92 -12.83 -8.00
N MET A 105 2.80 -12.65 -7.03
CA MET A 105 2.45 -12.61 -5.60
C MET A 105 2.80 -11.23 -5.06
N GLY A 106 1.92 -10.68 -4.24
CA GLY A 106 2.15 -9.37 -3.66
C GLY A 106 1.04 -8.95 -2.72
N ASP A 107 1.33 -7.92 -1.94
CA ASP A 107 0.33 -7.31 -1.07
C ASP A 107 -0.76 -6.62 -1.91
N VAL A 108 -2.02 -6.89 -1.58
CA VAL A 108 -3.21 -6.25 -2.18
C VAL A 108 -3.75 -5.14 -1.27
N ARG A 109 -3.14 -4.90 -0.10
CA ARG A 109 -3.21 -3.61 0.57
C ARG A 109 -2.76 -2.60 -0.47
N LYS A 110 -3.76 -1.87 -0.99
CA LYS A 110 -3.66 -0.90 -2.07
C LYS A 110 -2.35 -0.15 -1.94
N ARG A 111 -1.63 0.07 -3.05
CA ARG A 111 -0.67 1.18 -3.09
C ARG A 111 -1.35 2.36 -2.39
N PRO A 112 -0.78 2.92 -1.32
CA PRO A 112 -1.46 3.93 -0.55
C PRO A 112 -1.88 5.01 -1.54
N THR A 113 -3.17 5.30 -1.58
CA THR A 113 -3.72 6.41 -2.34
C THR A 113 -2.93 7.67 -2.00
N VAL A 114 -2.91 8.67 -2.88
CA VAL A 114 -2.23 9.96 -2.59
C VAL A 114 -2.66 10.51 -1.22
N ARG A 115 -3.92 10.28 -0.85
CA ARG A 115 -4.47 10.63 0.47
C ARG A 115 -3.89 9.81 1.62
N GLU A 116 -3.75 8.50 1.47
CA GLU A 116 -3.11 7.64 2.48
C GLU A 116 -1.61 7.92 2.61
N GLN A 117 -0.92 8.24 1.51
CA GLN A 117 0.47 8.70 1.54
C GLN A 117 0.61 10.00 2.33
N PHE A 118 -0.29 10.97 2.06
CA PHE A 118 -0.37 12.20 2.84
C PHE A 118 -0.66 11.89 4.32
N ASP A 119 -1.64 11.04 4.61
CA ASP A 119 -2.01 10.68 5.99
C ASP A 119 -0.85 10.07 6.76
N ARG A 120 -0.09 9.18 6.12
CA ARG A 120 1.10 8.58 6.72
C ARG A 120 2.20 9.61 6.95
N PHE A 121 2.52 10.38 5.93
CA PHE A 121 3.62 11.35 5.98
C PHE A 121 3.32 12.48 6.98
N ALA A 122 2.15 13.12 6.86
CA ALA A 122 1.73 14.20 7.76
C ALA A 122 1.49 13.70 9.19
N GLY A 123 0.94 12.49 9.36
CA GLY A 123 0.70 11.89 10.67
C GLY A 123 2.00 11.59 11.41
N LYS A 124 3.01 11.05 10.71
CA LYS A 124 4.36 10.84 11.26
C LYS A 124 5.00 12.16 11.74
N LEU A 125 5.01 13.17 10.87
CA LEU A 125 5.56 14.50 11.20
C LEU A 125 4.86 15.13 12.42
N MET A 126 3.52 15.02 12.48
CA MET A 126 2.72 15.50 13.61
C MET A 126 3.02 14.75 14.90
N MET A 127 3.23 13.43 14.82
CA MET A 127 3.56 12.60 15.97
C MET A 127 4.95 12.95 16.53
N GLU A 128 5.95 13.07 15.64
CA GLU A 128 7.31 13.49 16.00
C GLU A 128 7.30 14.87 16.65
N ALA A 129 6.60 15.85 16.06
CA ALA A 129 6.48 17.19 16.62
C ALA A 129 5.70 17.25 17.96
N ALA A 130 4.77 16.32 18.18
CA ALA A 130 3.97 16.27 19.41
C ALA A 130 4.71 15.61 20.59
N ARG A 131 5.68 14.72 20.32
CA ARG A 131 6.46 14.04 21.36
C ARG A 131 7.22 15.01 22.26
N ASP A 132 7.62 16.15 21.73
CA ASP A 132 8.45 17.11 22.47
C ASP A 132 7.64 18.05 23.38
N HIS A 133 6.37 18.35 23.06
CA HIS A 133 5.64 19.45 23.72
C HIS A 133 4.16 19.18 24.09
N GLY A 134 3.60 18.00 23.79
CA GLY A 134 2.20 17.65 24.09
C GLY A 134 1.15 18.41 23.26
N ARG A 135 1.33 19.72 23.03
CA ARG A 135 0.66 20.54 22.02
C ARG A 135 1.70 21.07 21.03
N LEU A 136 1.40 20.99 19.73
CA LEU A 136 2.29 21.54 18.70
C LEU A 136 2.39 23.07 18.84
N ALA A 137 3.61 23.58 18.96
CA ALA A 137 3.91 25.01 18.91
C ALA A 137 3.58 25.60 17.52
N ALA A 138 3.38 26.91 17.45
CA ALA A 138 3.06 27.58 16.18
C ALA A 138 4.14 27.39 15.10
N GLY A 139 5.42 27.35 15.51
CA GLY A 139 6.56 27.10 14.61
C GLY A 139 6.58 25.68 14.03
N GLU A 140 6.07 24.67 14.76
CA GLU A 140 6.01 23.29 14.26
C GLU A 140 5.05 23.16 13.09
N TYR A 141 3.93 23.90 13.08
CA TYR A 141 3.03 23.92 11.93
C TYR A 141 3.69 24.46 10.66
N GLN A 142 4.59 25.45 10.79
CA GLN A 142 5.36 25.95 9.64
C GLN A 142 6.39 24.92 9.16
N ARG A 143 7.07 24.23 10.09
CA ARG A 143 8.02 23.15 9.75
C ARG A 143 7.34 22.01 9.01
N ILE A 144 6.19 21.56 9.51
CA ILE A 144 5.38 20.50 8.89
C ILE A 144 4.86 20.96 7.53
N ALA A 145 4.34 22.19 7.43
CA ALA A 145 3.85 22.74 6.16
C ALA A 145 4.94 22.78 5.08
N LYS A 146 6.16 23.19 5.45
CA LYS A 146 7.31 23.19 4.54
C LYS A 146 7.64 21.77 4.06
N ALA A 147 7.69 20.80 4.98
CA ALA A 147 7.95 19.40 4.62
C ALA A 147 6.87 18.81 3.68
N LEU A 148 5.61 19.23 3.81
CA LEU A 148 4.52 18.80 2.91
C LEU A 148 4.65 19.42 1.51
N ASP A 149 5.05 20.69 1.45
CA ASP A 149 5.33 21.37 0.17
C ASP A 149 6.55 20.75 -0.53
N ASP A 150 7.63 20.45 0.21
CA ASP A 150 8.84 19.81 -0.32
C ASP A 150 8.57 18.38 -0.81
N ALA A 151 7.63 17.67 -0.18
CA ALA A 151 7.14 16.36 -0.62
C ALA A 151 6.15 16.43 -1.80
N ASN A 152 5.94 17.62 -2.39
CA ASN A 152 5.05 17.88 -3.52
C ASN A 152 3.58 17.50 -3.30
N PHE A 153 3.10 17.55 -2.05
CA PHE A 153 1.66 17.38 -1.80
C PHE A 153 0.89 18.61 -2.27
N ASN A 154 -0.22 18.40 -2.99
CA ASN A 154 -1.10 19.49 -3.39
C ASN A 154 -2.00 19.91 -2.23
N LEU A 155 -2.00 21.20 -1.87
CA LEU A 155 -2.85 21.73 -0.80
C LEU A 155 -4.34 21.45 -1.04
N LYS A 156 -4.84 21.77 -2.25
CA LYS A 156 -6.26 21.64 -2.57
C LYS A 156 -6.69 20.18 -2.47
N ASP A 157 -5.95 19.26 -3.07
CA ASP A 157 -6.37 17.86 -3.16
C ASP A 157 -6.34 17.14 -1.80
N ASN A 158 -5.57 17.65 -0.85
CA ASN A 158 -5.41 17.07 0.48
C ASN A 158 -6.33 17.69 1.56
N LEU A 159 -7.07 18.76 1.24
CA LEU A 159 -8.07 19.34 2.15
C LEU A 159 -9.40 18.55 2.11
N GLU A 160 -10.26 18.78 3.10
CA GLU A 160 -11.64 18.24 3.10
C GLU A 160 -12.49 18.93 2.04
N ALA A 161 -13.43 18.22 1.40
CA ALA A 161 -14.23 18.71 0.27
C ALA A 161 -14.82 20.13 0.49
N GLN A 162 -15.40 20.39 1.67
CA GLN A 162 -15.91 21.72 2.01
C GLN A 162 -14.84 22.82 1.99
N ALA A 163 -13.65 22.52 2.52
CA ALA A 163 -12.51 23.44 2.51
C ALA A 163 -11.92 23.59 1.11
N GLN A 164 -11.95 22.54 0.27
CA GLN A 164 -11.52 22.63 -1.13
C GLN A 164 -12.37 23.63 -1.91
N THR A 165 -13.71 23.52 -1.81
CA THR A 165 -14.64 24.43 -2.47
C THR A 165 -14.45 25.86 -2.00
N ARG A 166 -14.30 26.06 -0.69
CA ARG A 166 -14.11 27.39 -0.12
C ARG A 166 -12.75 28.00 -0.50
N LEU A 167 -11.70 27.20 -0.55
CA LEU A 167 -10.38 27.64 -1.04
C LEU A 167 -10.42 27.99 -2.54
N ALA A 168 -11.12 27.21 -3.35
CA ALA A 168 -11.29 27.50 -4.76
C ALA A 168 -12.06 28.82 -4.97
N ALA A 169 -13.14 29.05 -4.22
CA ALA A 169 -13.89 30.31 -4.26
C ALA A 169 -13.03 31.51 -3.81
N TRP A 170 -12.26 31.35 -2.73
CA TRP A 170 -11.31 32.37 -2.28
C TRP A 170 -10.29 32.70 -3.36
N ASN A 171 -9.63 31.69 -3.94
CA ASN A 171 -8.62 31.90 -4.99
C ASN A 171 -9.19 32.47 -6.30
N ALA A 172 -10.49 32.30 -6.55
CA ALA A 172 -11.18 32.90 -7.69
C ALA A 172 -11.53 34.37 -7.44
N ASN A 173 -11.93 34.72 -6.22
CA ASN A 173 -12.36 36.08 -5.86
C ASN A 173 -11.18 37.00 -5.48
N ASP A 174 -10.19 36.49 -4.74
CA ASP A 174 -9.00 37.22 -4.27
C ASP A 174 -7.76 36.85 -5.10
N GLY A 175 -7.89 36.96 -6.43
CA GLY A 175 -6.89 36.53 -7.41
C GLY A 175 -5.49 37.18 -7.29
N HIS A 176 -5.35 38.24 -6.48
CA HIS A 176 -4.07 38.90 -6.22
C HIS A 176 -3.19 38.14 -5.21
N MET A 177 -3.76 37.28 -4.35
CA MET A 177 -2.98 36.45 -3.41
C MET A 177 -3.56 35.02 -3.30
N PRO A 178 -3.45 34.20 -4.36
CA PRO A 178 -3.95 32.85 -4.33
C PRO A 178 -3.09 31.97 -3.41
N ILE A 179 -3.76 31.20 -2.55
CA ILE A 179 -3.11 30.25 -1.63
C ILE A 179 -3.03 28.89 -2.33
N ARG A 180 -1.80 28.42 -2.60
CA ARG A 180 -1.52 27.17 -3.32
C ARG A 180 -0.68 26.18 -2.52
N LYS A 181 0.11 26.69 -1.57
CA LYS A 181 1.08 25.93 -0.76
C LYS A 181 0.63 25.81 0.69
N PHE A 182 1.06 24.76 1.39
CA PHE A 182 0.77 24.57 2.80
C PHE A 182 1.39 25.68 3.66
N VAL A 183 2.60 26.15 3.35
CA VAL A 183 3.23 27.26 4.08
C VAL A 183 2.37 28.54 4.01
N GLN A 184 1.88 28.89 2.83
CA GLN A 184 0.97 30.04 2.64
C GLN A 184 -0.32 29.88 3.44
N ALA A 185 -0.85 28.65 3.50
CA ALA A 185 -2.07 28.34 4.23
C ALA A 185 -1.92 28.48 5.75
N VAL A 186 -0.78 28.08 6.34
CA VAL A 186 -0.57 28.18 7.80
C VAL A 186 -0.26 29.61 8.26
N GLU A 187 0.24 30.45 7.34
CA GLU A 187 0.50 31.88 7.55
C GLU A 187 -0.70 32.78 7.26
N ALA A 188 -1.77 32.22 6.70
CA ALA A 188 -2.98 32.96 6.35
C ALA A 188 -3.59 33.69 7.57
N LYS A 189 -3.90 34.98 7.38
CA LYS A 189 -4.50 35.89 8.36
C LYS A 189 -5.80 36.49 7.81
N GLY A 190 -6.58 37.14 8.68
CA GLY A 190 -7.82 37.83 8.29
C GLY A 190 -8.83 36.90 7.62
N GLY A 191 -9.39 37.33 6.49
CA GLY A 191 -10.41 36.58 5.73
C GLY A 191 -9.97 35.17 5.30
N ALA A 192 -8.67 34.91 5.17
CA ALA A 192 -8.11 33.61 4.79
C ALA A 192 -7.84 32.67 5.99
N GLN A 193 -8.12 33.08 7.23
CA GLN A 193 -7.86 32.26 8.42
C GLN A 193 -8.59 30.91 8.42
N PHE A 194 -9.66 30.76 7.62
CA PHE A 194 -10.35 29.48 7.46
C PHE A 194 -9.44 28.40 6.85
N VAL A 195 -8.52 28.77 5.94
CA VAL A 195 -7.61 27.81 5.28
C VAL A 195 -6.62 27.26 6.30
N LYS A 196 -6.07 28.13 7.16
CA LYS A 196 -5.22 27.74 8.28
C LYS A 196 -5.90 26.70 9.18
N ARG A 197 -7.14 26.98 9.61
CA ARG A 197 -7.92 26.05 10.45
C ARG A 197 -8.19 24.73 9.73
N ALA A 198 -8.45 24.77 8.42
CA ALA A 198 -8.68 23.57 7.62
C ALA A 198 -7.42 22.69 7.53
N VAL A 199 -6.24 23.29 7.33
CA VAL A 199 -4.96 22.57 7.36
C VAL A 199 -4.72 21.94 8.73
N GLN A 200 -4.85 22.72 9.82
CA GLN A 200 -4.65 22.20 11.17
C GLN A 200 -5.57 21.01 11.48
N LYS A 201 -6.86 21.10 11.13
CA LYS A 201 -7.82 20.00 11.26
C LYS A 201 -7.41 18.78 10.44
N ARG A 202 -6.94 18.99 9.21
CA ARG A 202 -6.49 17.92 8.31
C ARG A 202 -5.27 17.17 8.87
N LEU A 203 -4.31 17.91 9.44
CA LEU A 203 -3.12 17.35 10.09
C LEU A 203 -3.48 16.57 11.37
N SER A 204 -4.39 17.08 12.18
CA SER A 204 -4.89 16.36 13.36
C SER A 204 -5.58 15.04 12.99
N ARG A 205 -6.33 15.01 11.88
CA ARG A 205 -6.93 13.77 11.36
C ARG A 205 -5.86 12.79 10.88
N ALA A 206 -4.87 13.26 10.13
CA ALA A 206 -3.74 12.44 9.69
C ALA A 206 -3.01 11.79 10.87
N LEU A 207 -2.77 12.55 11.96
CA LEU A 207 -2.19 12.01 13.19
C LEU A 207 -3.05 10.91 13.82
N SER A 208 -4.37 11.10 13.90
CA SER A 208 -5.29 10.09 14.43
C SER A 208 -5.24 8.79 13.61
N THR A 209 -5.30 8.91 12.28
CA THR A 209 -5.19 7.78 11.36
C THR A 209 -3.83 7.08 11.50
N TYR A 210 -2.74 7.84 11.59
CA TYR A 210 -1.40 7.30 11.77
C TYR A 210 -1.28 6.48 13.06
N ARG A 211 -1.78 6.99 14.19
CA ARG A 211 -1.79 6.27 15.47
C ARG A 211 -2.58 4.97 15.40
N GLN A 212 -3.75 4.99 14.75
CA GLN A 212 -4.54 3.77 14.56
C GLN A 212 -3.76 2.71 13.76
N LEU A 213 -3.03 3.12 12.72
CA LEU A 213 -2.20 2.22 11.93
C LEU A 213 -0.99 1.69 12.72
N GLU A 214 -0.30 2.52 13.49
CA GLU A 214 0.80 2.09 14.37
C GLU A 214 0.33 1.09 15.43
N HIS A 215 -0.84 1.32 16.04
CA HIS A 215 -1.41 0.38 17.01
C HIS A 215 -1.76 -0.97 16.39
N LEU A 216 -2.29 -0.98 15.17
CA LEU A 216 -2.57 -2.23 14.43
C LEU A 216 -1.28 -2.98 14.07
N ASN A 217 -0.21 -2.27 13.73
CA ASN A 217 1.09 -2.87 13.39
C ASN A 217 1.89 -3.29 14.63
N SER A 218 1.62 -2.68 15.80
CA SER A 218 2.28 -3.00 17.08
C SER A 218 1.55 -4.08 17.87
N GLY A 219 0.51 -4.70 17.31
CA GLY A 219 -0.27 -5.80 17.89
C GLY A 219 0.50 -7.12 17.96
N VAL A 220 1.61 -7.13 18.69
CA VAL A 220 1.99 -8.26 19.54
C VAL A 220 1.23 -8.06 20.86
N GLY A 221 0.24 -8.92 21.08
CA GLY A 221 -0.59 -8.98 22.28
C GLY A 221 -1.53 -10.17 22.17
#